data_AF-U1PKB2-F1
#
_entry.id   AF-U1PKB2-F1
#
_cell.length_a   1.000
_cell.length_b   1.000
_cell.length_c   1.000
_cell.angle_alpha   90.00
_cell.angle_beta   90.00
_cell.angle_gamma   90.00
#
_symmetry.space_group_name_H-M   'P 1'
#
loop_
_entity.id
_entity.type
_entity.pdbx_description
1 polymer ?
#
loop_
_entity_poly.entity_id
_entity_poly.type
_entity_poly.pdbx_seq_one_letter_code
_entity_poly.pdbx_strand_id
1 'polypeptide(L)'
;MRRAKGRGKRADMGMLVAETATRLRSGATPEGAWRQTLERAGLGAHADLDADGVPAALRKLWLAPRWRRTVGEEVRLGVPPAIAVCRMSKLTGAPTADVLESCAAGITEAGEAAAARRVAMAGPKASARILALLPVLGLCVGTMIGAEPLAFLLSPGPGRVLLALGFLFELAGLAWARALVRRAERG
;
A
#
# COMPACT_ATOMS: atom_id res chain seq x y z
N MET A 1 -13.17 -13.84 20.95
CA MET A 1 -13.66 -12.46 20.67
C MET A 1 -12.47 -11.57 20.31
N ARG A 2 -12.20 -11.36 19.01
CA ARG A 2 -11.10 -10.52 18.52
C ARG A 2 -11.58 -9.08 18.39
N ARG A 3 -10.98 -8.18 19.18
CA ARG A 3 -11.21 -6.73 19.18
C ARG A 3 -11.24 -6.16 17.74
N ALA A 4 -12.40 -5.62 17.35
CA ALA A 4 -12.52 -4.65 16.28
C ALA A 4 -11.74 -3.39 16.68
N LYS A 5 -10.45 -3.34 16.33
CA LYS A 5 -9.59 -2.18 16.54
C LYS A 5 -10.13 -1.05 15.66
N GLY A 6 -10.65 -0.01 16.31
CA GLY A 6 -11.46 1.04 15.71
C GLY A 6 -10.94 1.58 14.38
N ARG A 7 -11.88 1.75 13.44
CA ARG A 7 -11.82 2.56 12.20
C ARG A 7 -11.58 4.04 12.53
N GLY A 8 -10.55 4.34 13.31
CA GLY A 8 -10.17 5.71 13.63
C GLY A 8 -9.79 6.42 12.34
N LYS A 9 -10.62 7.39 11.92
CA LYS A 9 -10.38 8.48 10.97
C LYS A 9 -8.97 8.51 10.38
N ARG A 10 -8.63 7.57 9.51
CA ARG A 10 -7.46 7.69 8.64
C ARG A 10 -8.00 8.38 7.41
N ALA A 11 -7.71 9.67 7.27
CA ALA A 11 -8.05 10.39 6.07
C ALA A 11 -7.54 9.59 4.87
N ASP A 12 -8.42 9.21 3.95
CA ASP A 12 -8.08 8.62 2.65
C ASP A 12 -7.82 9.77 1.67
N MET A 13 -6.86 9.61 0.76
CA MET A 13 -6.59 10.62 -0.26
C MET A 13 -7.80 10.82 -1.18
N GLY A 14 -8.57 9.76 -1.48
CA GLY A 14 -9.82 9.89 -2.24
C GLY A 14 -10.80 10.85 -1.56
N MET A 15 -10.98 10.69 -0.25
CA MET A 15 -11.83 11.58 0.56
C MET A 15 -11.30 13.02 0.64
N LEU A 16 -9.98 13.22 0.77
CA LEU A 16 -9.40 14.57 0.80
C LEU A 16 -9.55 15.29 -0.55
N VAL A 17 -9.39 14.57 -1.66
CA VAL A 17 -9.59 15.12 -3.00
C VAL A 17 -11.07 15.43 -3.24
N ALA A 18 -12.00 14.55 -2.85
CA ALA A 18 -13.45 14.77 -2.96
C ALA A 18 -13.93 15.95 -2.11
N GLU A 19 -13.45 16.07 -0.86
CA GLU A 19 -13.78 17.22 0.01
C GLU A 19 -13.29 18.53 -0.63
N THR A 20 -12.10 18.53 -1.23
CA THR A 20 -11.56 19.70 -1.92
C THR A 20 -12.36 20.03 -3.19
N ALA A 21 -12.75 19.03 -3.99
CA ALA A 21 -13.61 19.21 -5.16
C ALA A 21 -14.97 19.81 -4.78
N THR A 22 -15.58 19.32 -3.70
CA THR A 22 -16.85 19.83 -3.16
C THR A 22 -16.73 21.31 -2.77
N ARG A 23 -15.64 21.68 -2.09
CA ARG A 23 -15.38 23.08 -1.70
C ARG A 23 -15.21 23.99 -2.91
N LEU A 24 -14.46 23.55 -3.92
CA LEU A 24 -14.32 24.30 -5.17
C LEU A 24 -15.68 24.50 -5.86
N ARG A 25 -16.53 23.46 -5.88
CA ARG A 25 -17.90 23.54 -6.43
C ARG A 25 -18.78 24.53 -5.67
N SER A 26 -18.55 24.71 -4.37
CA SER A 26 -19.20 25.73 -3.54
C SER A 26 -18.63 27.15 -3.72
N GLY A 27 -17.68 27.36 -4.64
CA GLY A 27 -17.08 28.66 -4.95
C GLY A 27 -15.84 29.00 -4.11
N ALA A 28 -15.29 28.05 -3.35
CA ALA A 28 -14.03 28.29 -2.64
C ALA A 28 -12.87 28.43 -3.63
N THR A 29 -11.92 29.32 -3.32
CA THR A 29 -10.63 29.39 -4.03
C THR A 29 -9.86 28.07 -3.87
N PRO A 30 -9.09 27.60 -4.85
CA PRO A 30 -8.23 26.42 -4.73
C PRO A 30 -7.34 26.41 -3.49
N GLU A 31 -6.74 27.55 -3.15
CA GLU A 31 -5.88 27.73 -1.99
C GLU A 31 -6.66 27.50 -0.69
N GLY A 32 -7.82 28.14 -0.56
CA GLY A 32 -8.71 27.99 0.60
C GLY A 32 -9.30 26.58 0.73
N ALA A 33 -9.68 25.95 -0.39
CA ALA A 33 -10.21 24.60 -0.40
C ALA A 33 -9.18 23.57 0.10
N TRP A 34 -7.95 23.63 -0.42
CA TRP A 34 -6.86 22.77 0.02
C TRP A 34 -6.43 23.05 1.45
N ARG A 35 -6.33 24.33 1.84
CA ARG A 35 -5.97 24.71 3.21
C ARG A 35 -6.93 24.12 4.23
N GLN A 36 -8.22 24.30 4.02
CA GLN A 36 -9.24 23.86 4.97
C GLN A 36 -9.34 22.33 5.05
N THR A 37 -9.18 21.64 3.92
CA THR A 37 -9.17 20.17 3.89
C THR A 37 -7.89 19.59 4.53
N LEU A 38 -6.73 20.18 4.27
CA LEU A 38 -5.46 19.74 4.86
C LEU A 38 -5.36 20.05 6.36
N GLU A 39 -5.89 21.20 6.81
CA GLU A 39 -6.00 21.52 8.24
C GLU A 39 -6.84 20.48 8.97
N ARG A 40 -8.01 20.11 8.42
CA ARG A 40 -8.85 19.04 8.99
C ARG A 40 -8.16 17.68 9.07
N ALA A 41 -7.28 17.38 8.11
CA ALA A 41 -6.48 16.16 8.10
C ALA A 41 -5.27 16.19 9.05
N GLY A 42 -5.01 17.31 9.74
CA GLY A 42 -3.81 17.50 10.57
C GLY A 42 -2.53 17.78 9.74
N LEU A 43 -2.68 18.14 8.47
CA LEU A 43 -1.61 18.44 7.50
C LEU A 43 -1.50 19.96 7.21
N GLY A 44 -2.20 20.81 7.98
CA GLY A 44 -2.41 22.23 7.70
C GLY A 44 -1.15 23.12 7.65
N ALA A 45 -0.03 22.69 8.22
CA ALA A 45 1.20 23.48 8.26
C ALA A 45 1.84 23.79 6.88
N HIS A 46 1.29 23.22 5.78
CA HIS A 46 1.84 23.32 4.42
C HIS A 46 0.74 23.43 3.35
N ALA A 47 -0.29 24.20 3.64
CA ALA A 47 -1.46 24.36 2.78
C ALA A 47 -1.25 25.24 1.54
N ASP A 48 -0.14 25.99 1.48
CA ASP A 48 0.09 26.93 0.37
C ASP A 48 0.30 26.18 -0.94
N LEU A 49 -0.31 26.71 -2.01
CA LEU A 49 -0.13 26.21 -3.36
C LEU A 49 1.18 26.73 -3.92
N ASP A 50 1.90 25.86 -4.63
CA ASP A 50 3.07 26.26 -5.41
C ASP A 50 2.69 26.87 -6.78
N ALA A 51 3.70 27.25 -7.55
CA ALA A 51 3.53 27.82 -8.88
C ALA A 51 2.78 26.89 -9.87
N ASP A 52 2.78 25.58 -9.62
CA ASP A 52 2.03 24.59 -10.42
C ASP A 52 0.58 24.40 -9.92
N GLY A 53 0.14 25.14 -8.89
CA GLY A 53 -1.17 24.99 -8.27
C GLY A 53 -1.29 23.75 -7.38
N VAL A 54 -0.17 23.17 -6.96
CA VAL A 54 -0.12 21.95 -6.12
C VAL A 54 0.11 22.34 -4.66
N PRO A 55 -0.63 21.77 -3.70
CA PRO A 55 -0.35 22.00 -2.28
C PRO A 55 1.05 21.51 -1.87
N ALA A 56 1.80 22.37 -1.18
CA ALA A 56 3.14 22.05 -0.69
C ALA A 56 3.16 20.81 0.21
N ALA A 57 2.07 20.55 0.96
CA ALA A 57 1.88 19.33 1.74
C ALA A 57 1.99 18.05 0.87
N LEU A 58 1.35 18.02 -0.30
CA LEU A 58 1.38 16.87 -1.21
C LEU A 58 2.78 16.67 -1.79
N ARG A 59 3.44 17.77 -2.18
CA ARG A 59 4.81 17.72 -2.70
C ARG A 59 5.82 17.24 -1.64
N LYS A 60 5.69 17.70 -0.39
CA LYS A 60 6.51 17.18 0.74
C LYS A 60 6.22 15.72 1.03
N LEU A 61 4.97 15.29 0.94
CA LEU A 61 4.58 13.89 1.14
C LEU A 61 5.17 12.97 0.06
N TRP A 62 5.30 13.48 -1.16
CA TRP A 62 5.96 12.79 -2.27
C TRP A 62 7.49 12.73 -2.08
N LEU A 63 8.12 13.85 -1.77
CA LEU A 63 9.59 13.97 -1.75
C LEU A 63 10.25 13.50 -0.46
N ALA A 64 9.57 13.56 0.69
CA ALA A 64 10.16 13.26 1.99
C ALA A 64 9.86 11.83 2.47
N PRO A 65 10.85 10.91 2.54
CA PRO A 65 10.65 9.54 3.02
C PRO A 65 10.17 9.47 4.47
N ARG A 66 10.53 10.48 5.28
CA ARG A 66 10.18 10.57 6.70
C ARG A 66 8.68 10.80 6.92
N TRP A 67 8.02 11.55 6.04
CA TRP A 67 6.57 11.78 6.09
C TRP A 67 5.76 10.60 5.54
N ARG A 68 6.32 9.84 4.59
CA ARG A 68 5.71 8.58 4.10
C ARG A 68 5.49 7.54 5.21
N ARG A 69 6.18 7.63 6.35
CA ARG A 69 5.96 6.76 7.52
C ARG A 69 4.80 7.22 8.41
N THR A 70 4.41 8.49 8.33
CA THR A 70 3.35 9.09 9.17
C THR A 70 1.96 8.98 8.57
N VAL A 71 1.86 8.79 7.25
CA VAL A 71 0.59 8.65 6.53
C VAL A 71 0.29 7.20 6.17
N GLY A 72 -1.00 6.88 6.04
CA GLY A 72 -1.45 5.56 5.57
C GLY A 72 -0.99 5.25 4.15
N GLU A 73 -0.89 3.96 3.82
CA GLU A 73 -0.54 3.48 2.48
C GLU A 73 -1.52 3.99 1.41
N GLU A 74 -2.81 4.02 1.74
CA GLU A 74 -3.89 4.54 0.89
C GLU A 74 -3.66 6.00 0.52
N VAL A 75 -3.29 6.83 1.50
CA VAL A 75 -2.97 8.24 1.25
C VAL A 75 -1.80 8.38 0.29
N ARG A 76 -0.74 7.59 0.50
CA ARG A 76 0.50 7.65 -0.30
C ARG A 76 0.28 7.32 -1.77
N LEU A 77 -0.59 6.36 -2.06
CA LEU A 77 -0.87 5.92 -3.42
C LEU A 77 -1.67 6.98 -4.20
N GLY A 78 -2.51 7.76 -3.52
CA GLY A 78 -3.27 8.85 -4.12
C GLY A 78 -2.50 10.17 -4.32
N VAL A 79 -1.31 10.34 -3.73
CA VAL A 79 -0.55 11.60 -3.85
C VAL A 79 -0.15 11.92 -5.30
N PRO A 80 0.45 11.00 -6.10
CA PRO A 80 0.83 11.30 -7.48
C PRO A 80 -0.33 11.71 -8.39
N PRO A 81 -1.46 10.97 -8.44
CA PRO A 81 -2.58 11.38 -9.29
C PRO A 81 -3.17 12.73 -8.86
N ALA A 82 -3.23 13.02 -7.55
CA ALA A 82 -3.68 14.33 -7.07
C ALA A 82 -2.75 15.47 -7.51
N ILE A 83 -1.43 15.29 -7.41
CA ILE A 83 -0.44 16.26 -7.92
C ILE A 83 -0.60 16.47 -9.43
N ALA A 84 -0.75 15.37 -10.19
CA ALA A 84 -0.91 15.43 -11.65
C ALA A 84 -2.17 16.20 -12.05
N VAL A 85 -3.29 15.98 -11.36
CA VAL A 85 -4.56 16.66 -11.62
C VAL A 85 -4.50 18.14 -11.27
N CYS A 86 -3.91 18.50 -10.12
CA CYS A 86 -3.72 19.91 -9.75
C CYS A 86 -2.90 20.65 -10.81
N ARG A 87 -1.78 20.06 -11.26
CA ARG A 87 -0.92 20.64 -12.30
C ARG A 87 -1.63 20.73 -13.65
N MET A 88 -2.34 19.68 -14.04
CA MET A 88 -3.10 19.66 -15.29
C MET A 88 -4.19 20.72 -15.30
N SER A 89 -4.98 20.85 -14.24
CA SER A 89 -6.03 21.85 -14.15
C SER A 89 -5.48 23.28 -14.16
N LYS A 90 -4.32 23.52 -13.53
CA LYS A 90 -3.65 24.82 -13.61
C LYS A 90 -3.21 25.17 -15.03
N LEU A 91 -2.69 24.20 -15.78
CA LEU A 91 -2.20 24.39 -17.15
C LEU A 91 -3.33 24.53 -18.17
N THR A 92 -4.45 23.82 -17.98
CA THR A 92 -5.56 23.79 -18.95
C THR A 92 -6.69 24.75 -18.64
N GLY A 93 -6.74 25.32 -17.42
CA GLY A 93 -7.87 26.13 -16.96
C GLY A 93 -9.19 25.38 -16.86
N ALA A 94 -9.17 24.04 -17.01
CA ALA A 94 -10.35 23.20 -16.97
C ALA A 94 -11.01 23.24 -15.57
N PRO A 95 -12.35 23.07 -15.47
CA PRO A 95 -13.08 23.09 -14.21
C PRO A 95 -12.45 22.13 -13.20
N THR A 96 -11.67 22.71 -12.27
CA THR A 96 -10.82 21.95 -11.33
C THR A 96 -11.63 21.00 -10.47
N ALA A 97 -12.89 21.35 -10.19
CA ALA A 97 -13.81 20.55 -9.42
C ALA A 97 -14.15 19.21 -10.10
N ASP A 98 -14.45 19.18 -11.40
CA ASP A 98 -14.88 17.94 -12.08
C ASP A 98 -13.71 16.97 -12.32
N VAL A 99 -12.52 17.50 -12.59
CA VAL A 99 -11.30 16.70 -12.74
C VAL A 99 -10.84 16.13 -11.39
N LEU A 100 -10.92 16.92 -10.30
CA LEU A 100 -10.63 16.41 -8.96
C LEU A 100 -11.68 15.39 -8.49
N GLU A 101 -12.96 15.57 -8.81
CA GLU A 101 -14.01 14.59 -8.50
C GLU A 101 -13.74 13.26 -9.22
N SER A 102 -13.42 13.31 -10.52
CA SER A 102 -13.05 12.13 -11.30
C SER A 102 -11.79 11.46 -10.77
N CYS A 103 -10.82 12.26 -10.30
CA CYS A 103 -9.62 11.77 -9.64
C CYS A 103 -9.94 11.08 -8.31
N ALA A 104 -10.82 11.67 -7.50
CA ALA A 104 -11.27 11.10 -6.23
C ALA A 104 -11.99 9.77 -6.44
N ALA A 105 -12.89 9.70 -7.43
CA ALA A 105 -13.58 8.48 -7.82
C ALA A 105 -12.57 7.39 -8.24
N GLY A 106 -11.61 7.73 -9.11
CA GLY A 106 -10.57 6.80 -9.55
C GLY A 106 -9.64 6.33 -8.42
N ILE A 107 -9.25 7.21 -7.48
CA ILE A 107 -8.45 6.84 -6.31
C ILE A 107 -9.23 5.89 -5.40
N THR A 108 -10.52 6.16 -5.18
CA THR A 108 -11.40 5.35 -4.34
C THR A 108 -11.61 3.96 -4.96
N GLU A 109 -11.94 3.90 -6.24
CA GLU A 109 -12.14 2.65 -6.98
C GLU A 109 -10.86 1.79 -6.99
N ALA A 110 -9.69 2.41 -7.21
CA ALA A 110 -8.41 1.71 -7.10
C ALA A 110 -8.14 1.17 -5.69
N GLY A 111 -8.51 1.94 -4.65
CA GLY A 111 -8.43 1.52 -3.24
C GLY A 111 -9.33 0.32 -2.94
N GLU A 112 -10.58 0.35 -3.40
CA GLU A 112 -11.55 -0.73 -3.26
C GLU A 112 -11.11 -2.00 -4.00
N ALA A 113 -10.62 -1.87 -5.24
CA ALA A 113 -10.07 -2.97 -6.02
C ALA A 113 -8.87 -3.62 -5.29
N ALA A 114 -7.95 -2.81 -4.74
CA ALA A 114 -6.83 -3.31 -3.95
C ALA A 114 -7.29 -4.00 -2.66
N ALA A 115 -8.32 -3.49 -1.99
CA ALA A 115 -8.89 -4.09 -0.79
C ALA A 115 -9.57 -5.43 -1.10
N ALA A 116 -10.40 -5.49 -2.15
CA ALA A 116 -11.05 -6.71 -2.64
C ALA A 116 -10.01 -7.77 -3.00
N ARG A 117 -8.93 -7.37 -3.68
CA ARG A 117 -7.81 -8.27 -4.01
C ARG A 117 -7.09 -8.79 -2.78
N ARG A 118 -6.86 -7.96 -1.75
CA ARG A 118 -6.28 -8.42 -0.48
C ARG A 118 -7.15 -9.47 0.20
N VAL A 119 -8.47 -9.30 0.16
CA VAL A 119 -9.44 -10.26 0.71
C VAL A 119 -9.41 -11.56 -0.11
N ALA A 120 -9.49 -11.47 -1.44
CA ALA A 120 -9.43 -12.64 -2.33
C ALA A 120 -8.12 -13.43 -2.18
N MET A 121 -7.00 -12.74 -1.97
CA MET A 121 -5.68 -13.36 -1.79
C MET A 121 -5.40 -13.81 -0.35
N ALA A 122 -6.30 -13.59 0.61
CA ALA A 122 -6.13 -14.02 1.99
C ALA A 122 -6.14 -15.54 2.13
N GLY A 123 -7.07 -16.22 1.43
CA GLY A 123 -7.16 -17.69 1.38
C GLY A 123 -5.92 -18.33 0.76
N PRO A 124 -5.55 -17.99 -0.49
CA PRO A 124 -4.34 -18.51 -1.15
C PRO A 124 -3.05 -18.27 -0.36
N LYS A 125 -2.87 -17.09 0.26
CA LYS A 125 -1.69 -16.80 1.09
C LYS A 125 -1.66 -17.62 2.39
N ALA A 126 -2.80 -17.96 2.97
CA ALA A 126 -2.87 -18.78 4.17
C ALA A 126 -2.41 -20.22 3.87
N SER A 127 -2.93 -20.83 2.82
CA SER A 127 -2.53 -22.20 2.42
C SER A 127 -1.06 -22.28 1.99
N ALA A 128 -0.58 -21.30 1.24
CA ALA A 128 0.84 -21.23 0.87
C ALA A 128 1.76 -21.13 2.10
N ARG A 129 1.37 -20.37 3.13
CA ARG A 129 2.12 -20.30 4.40
C ARG A 129 2.13 -21.62 5.16
N ILE A 130 1.01 -22.34 5.18
CA ILE A 130 0.92 -23.65 5.85
C ILE A 130 1.87 -24.64 5.16
N LEU A 131 1.87 -24.68 3.82
CA LEU A 131 2.77 -25.54 3.05
C LEU A 131 4.24 -25.12 3.24
N ALA A 132 4.54 -23.82 3.33
CA ALA A 132 5.89 -23.32 3.60
C ALA A 132 6.37 -23.63 5.05
N LEU A 133 5.46 -23.86 5.99
CA LEU A 133 5.79 -24.28 7.36
C LEU A 133 6.02 -25.79 7.49
N LEU A 134 5.60 -26.57 6.50
CA LEU A 134 5.70 -28.03 6.51
C LEU A 134 7.14 -28.54 6.68
N PRO A 135 8.18 -27.96 6.04
CA PRO A 135 9.57 -28.40 6.25
C PRO A 135 10.04 -28.21 7.69
N VAL A 136 9.66 -27.10 8.33
CA VAL A 136 10.02 -26.79 9.71
C VAL A 136 9.35 -27.77 10.67
N LEU A 137 8.07 -28.06 10.45
CA LEU A 137 7.33 -29.07 11.19
C LEU A 137 7.96 -30.46 11.01
N GLY A 138 8.34 -30.83 9.79
CA GLY A 138 9.03 -32.10 9.51
C GLY A 138 10.36 -32.23 10.25
N LEU A 139 11.15 -31.16 10.28
CA LEU A 139 12.39 -31.08 11.07
C LEU A 139 12.13 -31.25 12.58
N CYS A 140 11.13 -30.57 13.13
CA CYS A 140 10.78 -30.68 14.56
C CYS A 140 10.35 -32.10 14.93
N VAL A 141 9.48 -32.72 14.13
CA VAL A 141 9.03 -34.10 14.34
C VAL A 141 10.21 -35.08 14.23
N GLY A 142 11.07 -34.90 13.23
CA GLY A 142 12.30 -35.70 13.08
C GLY A 142 13.22 -35.62 14.29
N THR A 143 13.44 -34.41 14.83
CA THR A 143 14.23 -34.22 16.07
C THR A 143 13.60 -34.87 17.29
N MET A 144 12.26 -34.85 17.42
CA MET A 144 11.57 -35.49 18.55
C MET A 144 11.66 -37.02 18.54
N ILE A 145 11.74 -37.63 17.35
CA ILE A 145 11.91 -39.07 17.17
C ILE A 145 13.39 -39.49 17.39
N GLY A 146 14.29 -38.53 17.67
CA GLY A 146 15.71 -38.79 17.92
C GLY A 146 16.55 -38.91 16.66
N ALA A 147 16.02 -38.55 15.49
CA ALA A 147 16.90 -38.26 14.37
C ALA A 147 17.72 -37.02 14.75
N GLU A 148 19.00 -36.97 14.38
CA GLU A 148 19.83 -35.77 14.49
C GLU A 148 19.91 -35.06 13.13
N PRO A 149 18.81 -34.50 12.59
CA PRO A 149 18.78 -33.94 11.25
C PRO A 149 19.72 -32.75 11.09
N LEU A 150 19.97 -31.97 12.15
CA LEU A 150 20.95 -30.87 12.12
C LEU A 150 22.38 -31.39 11.96
N ALA A 151 22.75 -32.46 12.67
CA ALA A 151 24.05 -33.10 12.51
C ALA A 151 24.20 -33.72 11.11
N PHE A 152 23.13 -34.36 10.61
CA PHE A 152 23.09 -34.93 9.26
C PHE A 152 23.15 -33.86 8.15
N LEU A 153 22.37 -32.78 8.26
CA LEU A 153 22.30 -31.68 7.27
C LEU A 153 23.60 -30.88 7.20
N LEU A 154 24.32 -30.72 8.31
CA LEU A 154 25.59 -29.99 8.40
C LEU A 154 26.80 -30.89 8.12
N SER A 155 26.64 -32.22 8.09
CA SER A 155 27.71 -33.14 7.73
C SER A 155 28.11 -33.03 6.24
N PRO A 156 29.40 -33.22 5.90
CA PRO A 156 29.80 -33.39 4.51
C PRO A 156 29.12 -34.63 3.91
N GLY A 157 28.23 -34.44 2.92
CA GLY A 157 27.52 -35.55 2.29
C GLY A 157 26.10 -35.21 1.84
N PRO A 158 25.19 -36.20 1.74
CA PRO A 158 23.85 -36.02 1.16
C PRO A 158 22.97 -35.02 1.93
N GLY A 159 23.25 -34.77 3.21
CA GLY A 159 22.54 -33.77 4.01
C GLY A 159 22.65 -32.34 3.47
N ARG A 160 23.82 -31.90 2.99
CA ARG A 160 23.98 -30.56 2.40
C ARG A 160 23.20 -30.40 1.09
N VAL A 161 23.09 -31.47 0.31
CA VAL A 161 22.26 -31.49 -0.91
C VAL A 161 20.80 -31.30 -0.55
N LEU A 162 20.31 -32.00 0.48
CA LEU A 162 18.93 -31.88 0.95
C LEU A 162 18.63 -30.48 1.51
N LEU A 163 19.56 -29.90 2.28
CA LEU A 163 19.47 -28.53 2.79
C LEU A 163 19.41 -27.50 1.66
N ALA A 164 20.28 -27.65 0.66
CA ALA A 164 20.29 -26.81 -0.52
C ALA A 164 18.97 -26.92 -1.30
N LEU A 165 18.45 -28.14 -1.47
CA LEU A 165 17.17 -28.38 -2.15
C LEU A 165 16.00 -27.72 -1.41
N GLY A 166 15.93 -27.88 -0.09
CA GLY A 166 14.89 -27.27 0.74
C GLY A 166 14.94 -25.74 0.69
N PHE A 167 16.13 -25.16 0.76
CA PHE A 167 16.33 -23.72 0.63
C PHE A 167 15.94 -23.21 -0.77
N LEU A 168 16.29 -23.95 -1.82
CA LEU A 168 15.87 -23.66 -3.19
C LEU A 168 14.35 -23.70 -3.34
N PHE A 169 13.69 -24.69 -2.73
CA PHE A 169 12.24 -24.81 -2.77
C PHE A 169 11.54 -23.65 -2.04
N GLU A 170 12.08 -23.22 -0.90
CA GLU A 170 11.61 -22.06 -0.14
C GLU A 170 11.76 -20.77 -0.97
N LEU A 171 12.94 -20.56 -1.57
CA LEU A 171 13.19 -19.42 -2.45
C LEU A 171 12.28 -19.42 -3.67
N ALA A 172 12.04 -20.58 -4.28
CA ALA A 172 11.12 -20.74 -5.40
C ALA A 172 9.68 -20.44 -4.99
N GLY A 173 9.24 -20.90 -3.83
CA GLY A 173 7.92 -20.58 -3.25
C GLY A 173 7.73 -19.08 -3.01
N LEU A 174 8.72 -18.42 -2.41
CA LEU A 174 8.72 -16.97 -2.24
C LEU A 174 8.75 -16.22 -3.58
N ALA A 175 9.53 -16.69 -4.55
CA ALA A 175 9.60 -16.08 -5.88
C ALA A 175 8.27 -16.21 -6.63
N TRP A 176 7.60 -17.36 -6.54
CA TRP A 176 6.31 -17.60 -7.16
C TRP A 176 5.20 -16.79 -6.48
N ALA A 177 5.16 -16.72 -5.15
CA ALA A 177 4.22 -15.88 -4.43
C ALA A 177 4.39 -14.40 -4.82
N ARG A 178 5.63 -13.91 -4.91
CA ARG A 178 5.92 -12.55 -5.42
C ARG A 178 5.51 -12.39 -6.88
N ALA A 179 5.69 -13.40 -7.72
CA ALA A 179 5.28 -13.36 -9.13
C ALA A 179 3.75 -13.30 -9.30
N LEU A 180 3.00 -14.09 -8.52
CA LEU A 180 1.53 -14.05 -8.47
C LEU A 180 1.03 -12.68 -8.02
N VAL A 181 1.65 -12.10 -6.99
CA VAL A 181 1.34 -10.73 -6.55
C VAL A 181 1.66 -9.72 -7.65
N ARG A 182 2.81 -9.78 -8.31
CA ARG A 182 3.14 -8.86 -9.40
C ARG A 182 2.28 -9.02 -10.65
N ARG A 183 1.74 -10.21 -10.92
CA ARG A 183 0.84 -10.44 -12.07
C ARG A 183 -0.53 -9.83 -11.81
N ALA A 184 -1.08 -10.04 -10.63
CA ALA A 184 -2.39 -9.47 -10.30
C ALA A 184 -2.31 -7.99 -9.84
N GLU A 185 -1.13 -7.36 -9.82
CA GLU A 185 -0.97 -5.89 -9.78
C GLU A 185 -0.94 -5.27 -11.19
N ARG A 186 -0.80 -6.10 -12.24
CA ARG A 186 -0.67 -5.65 -13.63
C ARG A 186 -1.88 -5.97 -14.51
N GLY A 187 -2.85 -6.71 -13.98
CA GLY A 187 -4.14 -6.98 -14.62
C GLY A 187 -5.23 -6.57 -13.66
#